data_AF-A0A849V6V6-F1
#
_entry.id   AF-A0A849V6V6-F1
#
_cell.length_a   1.000
_cell.length_b   1.000
_cell.length_c   1.000
_cell.angle_alpha   90.00
_cell.angle_beta   90.00
_cell.angle_gamma   90.00
#
_symmetry.space_group_name_H-M   'P 1'
#
loop_
_entity.id
_entity.type
_entity.pdbx_description
1 polymer ?
#
loop_
_entity_poly.entity_id
_entity_poly.type
_entity_poly.pdbx_seq_one_letter_code
_entity_poly.pdbx_strand_id
1 'polypeptide(L)'
;MISNEDRAKIVERIRAENEIRKELAESEDGKKNRCSWLESKFSLLIIGAILTGVLIPTFQATQETIKWSRQNRYDNLKYRLDSARVAMKELTITHAFVAEAFERVKIVGLDDSGNSSAIKQYMTQTVEMDNRRFRQNALFVGALGLIDEKDRDVIQDSFNEYLSSVQQLLFVCEAIAEKKLIYKTSRDKDEENLQKAQASLSKGADKLYEQTLLMLKNYLHRLEVQSEKYF
;
A
#
# COMPACT_ATOMS: atom_id res chain seq x y z
N MET A 1 -19.80 -12.20 -60.99
CA MET A 1 -19.47 -13.55 -61.51
C MET A 1 -18.88 -14.34 -60.35
N ILE A 2 -19.51 -15.45 -59.97
CA ILE A 2 -19.03 -16.31 -58.88
C ILE A 2 -17.84 -17.12 -59.43
N SER A 3 -16.72 -17.13 -58.71
CA SER A 3 -15.48 -17.83 -59.08
C SER A 3 -15.72 -19.34 -59.25
N ASN A 4 -15.00 -19.98 -60.16
CA ASN A 4 -15.09 -21.42 -60.41
C ASN A 4 -14.76 -22.27 -59.17
N GLU A 5 -13.94 -21.74 -58.25
CA GLU A 5 -13.63 -22.40 -56.97
C GLU A 5 -14.83 -22.37 -56.00
N ASP A 6 -15.60 -21.29 -55.98
CA ASP A 6 -16.80 -21.19 -55.12
C ASP A 6 -17.90 -22.12 -55.62
N ARG A 7 -18.00 -22.33 -56.93
CA ARG A 7 -18.92 -23.32 -57.51
C ARG A 7 -18.54 -24.74 -57.14
N ALA A 8 -17.24 -25.07 -57.11
CA ALA A 8 -16.77 -26.39 -56.70
C ALA A 8 -17.10 -26.69 -55.22
N LYS A 9 -16.88 -25.72 -54.33
CA LYS A 9 -17.22 -25.84 -52.90
C LYS A 9 -18.72 -25.99 -52.65
N ILE A 10 -19.55 -25.29 -53.42
CA ILE A 10 -21.02 -25.42 -53.32
C ILE A 10 -21.46 -26.81 -53.80
N VAL A 11 -20.87 -27.34 -54.86
CA VAL A 11 -21.21 -28.69 -55.38
C VAL A 11 -20.79 -29.79 -54.41
N GLU A 12 -19.62 -29.68 -53.77
CA GLU A 12 -19.19 -30.64 -52.73
C GLU A 12 -20.12 -30.59 -51.51
N ARG A 13 -20.53 -29.40 -51.07
CA ARG A 13 -21.46 -29.25 -49.94
C ARG A 13 -22.83 -29.86 -50.25
N ILE A 14 -23.34 -29.68 -51.47
CA ILE A 14 -24.61 -30.26 -51.91
C ILE A 14 -24.51 -31.79 -52.04
N ARG A 15 -23.35 -32.33 -52.44
CA ARG A 15 -23.13 -33.79 -52.45
C ARG A 15 -23.11 -34.36 -51.03
N ALA A 16 -22.38 -33.74 -50.12
CA ALA A 16 -22.35 -34.15 -48.71
C ALA A 16 -23.74 -34.09 -48.07
N GLU A 17 -24.51 -33.02 -48.32
CA GLU A 17 -25.90 -32.92 -47.82
C GLU A 17 -26.82 -33.98 -48.44
N ASN A 18 -26.64 -34.34 -49.71
CA ASN A 18 -27.42 -35.40 -50.35
C ASN A 18 -27.02 -36.81 -49.91
N GLU A 19 -25.75 -37.05 -49.60
CA GLU A 19 -25.28 -38.31 -48.99
C GLU A 19 -25.83 -38.47 -47.57
N ILE A 20 -25.77 -37.41 -46.74
CA ILE A 20 -26.35 -37.42 -45.39
C ILE A 20 -27.87 -37.65 -45.45
N ARG A 21 -28.57 -37.03 -46.41
CA ARG A 21 -30.01 -37.26 -46.60
C ARG A 21 -30.33 -38.67 -47.10
N LYS A 22 -29.46 -39.28 -47.91
CA LYS A 22 -29.61 -40.67 -48.33
C LYS A 22 -29.34 -41.65 -47.19
N GLU A 23 -28.30 -41.43 -46.39
CA GLU A 23 -28.03 -42.24 -45.20
C GLU A 23 -29.15 -42.13 -44.16
N LEU A 24 -29.72 -40.93 -43.99
CA LEU A 24 -30.88 -40.72 -43.12
C LEU A 24 -32.16 -41.38 -43.66
N ALA A 25 -32.38 -41.34 -44.98
CA ALA A 25 -33.55 -41.97 -45.61
C ALA A 25 -33.45 -43.52 -45.63
N GLU A 26 -32.26 -44.07 -45.82
CA GLU A 26 -32.01 -45.52 -45.74
C GLU A 26 -32.05 -46.02 -44.29
N SER A 27 -31.89 -45.14 -43.29
CA SER A 27 -32.05 -45.46 -41.87
C SER A 27 -33.51 -45.38 -41.36
N GLU A 28 -34.49 -44.93 -42.18
CA GLU A 28 -35.90 -44.87 -41.77
C GLU A 28 -36.71 -46.15 -42.11
N ASP A 29 -36.18 -47.05 -42.93
CA ASP A 29 -36.82 -48.32 -43.28
C ASP A 29 -36.29 -49.49 -42.42
N GLY A 30 -36.80 -49.62 -41.19
CA GLY A 30 -36.59 -50.84 -40.42
C GLY A 30 -36.85 -50.77 -38.92
N LYS A 31 -38.10 -51.07 -38.53
CA LYS A 31 -38.54 -51.39 -37.15
C LYS A 31 -38.18 -50.36 -36.07
N LYS A 32 -39.17 -49.55 -35.68
CA LYS A 32 -39.20 -48.85 -34.37
C LYS A 32 -39.15 -49.87 -33.22
N ASN A 33 -37.95 -50.30 -32.85
CA ASN A 33 -37.70 -51.10 -31.67
C ASN A 33 -37.99 -50.24 -30.44
N ARG A 34 -39.05 -50.58 -29.69
CA ARG A 34 -39.38 -49.94 -28.39
C ARG A 34 -38.18 -49.96 -27.41
N CYS A 35 -37.24 -50.91 -27.56
CA CYS A 35 -35.98 -50.92 -26.81
C CYS A 35 -35.06 -49.74 -27.10
N SER A 36 -34.92 -49.30 -28.36
CA SER A 36 -34.03 -48.17 -28.72
C SER A 36 -34.50 -46.84 -28.12
N TRP A 37 -35.82 -46.64 -28.01
CA TRP A 37 -36.39 -45.46 -27.34
C TRP A 37 -36.19 -45.48 -25.82
N LEU A 38 -36.27 -46.66 -25.20
CA LEU A 38 -35.96 -46.85 -23.78
C LEU A 38 -34.47 -46.64 -23.50
N GLU A 39 -33.58 -47.14 -24.38
CA GLU A 39 -32.13 -46.91 -24.32
C GLU A 39 -31.77 -45.43 -24.48
N SER A 40 -32.45 -44.70 -25.36
CA SER A 40 -32.27 -43.25 -25.53
C SER A 40 -32.72 -42.45 -24.30
N LYS A 41 -33.81 -42.85 -23.64
CA LYS A 41 -34.26 -42.21 -22.39
C LYS A 41 -33.37 -42.55 -21.20
N PHE A 42 -32.88 -43.78 -21.12
CA PHE A 42 -31.99 -44.22 -20.04
C PHE A 42 -30.62 -43.54 -20.14
N SER A 43 -30.08 -43.39 -21.35
CA SER A 43 -28.84 -42.62 -21.59
C SER A 43 -29.00 -41.14 -21.26
N LEU A 44 -30.14 -40.51 -21.59
CA LEU A 44 -30.45 -39.14 -21.17
C LEU A 44 -30.53 -38.99 -19.65
N LEU A 45 -31.09 -39.99 -18.95
CA LEU A 45 -31.21 -39.99 -17.50
C LEU A 45 -29.83 -40.16 -16.82
N ILE A 46 -28.97 -41.02 -17.37
CA ILE A 46 -27.58 -41.19 -16.92
C ILE A 46 -26.79 -39.90 -17.15
N ILE A 47 -26.89 -39.28 -18.33
CA ILE A 47 -26.21 -38.01 -18.62
C ILE A 47 -26.72 -36.91 -17.68
N GLY A 48 -28.04 -36.83 -17.46
CA GLY A 48 -28.65 -35.92 -16.50
C GLY A 48 -28.15 -36.13 -15.07
N ALA A 49 -28.05 -37.39 -14.61
CA ALA A 49 -27.54 -37.74 -13.29
C ALA A 49 -26.03 -37.45 -13.13
N ILE A 50 -25.21 -37.65 -14.17
CA ILE A 50 -23.78 -37.30 -14.15
C ILE A 50 -23.60 -35.77 -14.12
N LEU A 51 -24.37 -35.05 -14.94
CA LEU A 51 -24.33 -33.58 -14.96
C LEU A 51 -24.77 -33.00 -13.62
N THR A 52 -25.90 -33.44 -13.09
CA THR A 52 -26.47 -32.88 -11.85
C THR A 52 -25.83 -33.41 -10.58
N GLY A 53 -25.41 -34.67 -10.56
CA GLY A 53 -24.85 -35.33 -9.37
C GLY A 53 -23.34 -35.18 -9.21
N VAL A 54 -22.60 -34.95 -10.30
CA VAL A 54 -21.13 -34.90 -10.26
C VAL A 54 -20.60 -33.59 -10.81
N LEU A 55 -21.00 -33.22 -12.03
CA LEU A 55 -20.37 -32.12 -12.76
C LEU A 55 -20.77 -30.74 -12.22
N ILE A 56 -22.06 -30.52 -11.94
CA ILE A 56 -22.55 -29.28 -11.32
C ILE A 56 -21.97 -29.09 -9.90
N PRO A 57 -22.00 -30.08 -8.99
CA PRO A 57 -21.42 -29.94 -7.66
C PRO A 57 -19.91 -29.68 -7.66
N THR A 58 -19.15 -30.36 -8.54
CA THR A 58 -17.70 -30.10 -8.66
C THR A 58 -17.42 -28.70 -9.20
N PHE A 59 -18.22 -28.21 -10.15
CA PHE A 59 -18.10 -26.84 -10.65
C PHE A 59 -18.44 -25.81 -9.56
N GLN A 60 -19.50 -26.04 -8.78
CA GLN A 60 -19.88 -25.20 -7.64
C GLN A 60 -18.79 -25.17 -6.56
N ALA A 61 -18.26 -26.33 -6.17
CA ALA A 61 -17.17 -26.42 -5.18
C ALA A 61 -15.89 -25.70 -5.67
N THR A 62 -15.59 -25.81 -6.96
CA THR A 62 -14.45 -25.10 -7.57
C THR A 62 -14.68 -23.59 -7.55
N GLN A 63 -15.89 -23.12 -7.88
CA GLN A 63 -16.25 -21.71 -7.81
C GLN A 63 -16.17 -21.17 -6.37
N GLU A 64 -16.68 -21.92 -5.39
CA GLU A 64 -16.59 -21.56 -3.97
C GLU A 64 -15.15 -21.48 -3.50
N THR A 65 -14.31 -22.44 -3.90
CA THR A 65 -12.87 -22.44 -3.55
C THR A 65 -12.16 -21.23 -4.15
N ILE A 66 -12.43 -20.91 -5.42
CA ILE A 66 -11.86 -19.72 -6.09
C ILE A 66 -12.34 -18.46 -5.39
N LYS A 67 -13.63 -18.37 -5.07
CA LYS A 67 -14.23 -17.21 -4.41
C LYS A 67 -13.65 -17.02 -3.01
N TRP A 68 -13.54 -18.09 -2.23
CA TRP A 68 -12.90 -18.10 -0.92
C TRP A 68 -11.44 -17.68 -1.01
N SER A 69 -10.67 -18.23 -1.95
CA SER A 69 -9.27 -17.85 -2.15
C SER A 69 -9.12 -16.37 -2.53
N ARG A 70 -9.99 -15.82 -3.37
CA ARG A 70 -9.97 -14.40 -3.74
C ARG A 70 -10.29 -13.52 -2.55
N GLN A 71 -11.32 -13.88 -1.79
CA GLN A 71 -11.75 -13.12 -0.63
C GLN A 71 -10.68 -13.12 0.47
N ASN A 72 -10.09 -14.28 0.75
CA ASN A 72 -9.02 -14.39 1.74
C ASN A 72 -7.77 -13.59 1.32
N ARG A 73 -7.45 -13.53 0.01
CA ARG A 73 -6.38 -12.67 -0.51
C ARG A 73 -6.72 -11.18 -0.38
N TYR A 74 -7.95 -10.79 -0.69
CA TYR A 74 -8.42 -9.43 -0.53
C TYR A 74 -8.37 -8.96 0.93
N ASP A 75 -8.86 -9.79 1.86
CA ASP A 75 -8.87 -9.47 3.29
C ASP A 75 -7.44 -9.32 3.84
N ASN A 76 -6.53 -10.21 3.45
CA ASN A 76 -5.10 -10.09 3.78
C ASN A 76 -4.46 -8.82 3.21
N LEU A 77 -4.76 -8.47 1.95
CA LEU A 77 -4.23 -7.26 1.32
C LEU A 77 -4.77 -6.00 2.01
N LYS A 78 -6.07 -5.97 2.30
CA LYS A 78 -6.74 -4.88 3.01
C LYS A 78 -6.13 -4.67 4.39
N TYR A 79 -5.95 -5.75 5.16
CA TYR A 79 -5.31 -5.70 6.47
C TYR A 79 -3.90 -5.13 6.41
N ARG A 80 -3.09 -5.55 5.42
CA ARG A 80 -1.73 -5.04 5.21
C ARG A 80 -1.71 -3.56 4.82
N LEU A 81 -2.62 -3.14 3.93
CA LEU A 81 -2.76 -1.74 3.52
C LEU A 81 -3.14 -0.83 4.70
N ASP A 82 -4.14 -1.24 5.48
CA ASP A 82 -4.58 -0.47 6.64
C ASP A 82 -3.48 -0.37 7.70
N SER A 83 -2.77 -1.47 7.95
CA SER A 83 -1.66 -1.50 8.91
C SER A 83 -0.48 -0.65 8.44
N ALA A 84 -0.12 -0.73 7.16
CA ALA A 84 0.90 0.13 6.56
C ALA A 84 0.52 1.61 6.65
N ARG A 85 -0.76 1.95 6.40
CA ARG A 85 -1.26 3.32 6.52
C ARG A 85 -1.13 3.84 7.96
N VAL A 86 -1.41 3.01 8.96
CA VAL A 86 -1.20 3.38 10.37
C VAL A 86 0.28 3.67 10.63
N ALA A 87 1.17 2.73 10.28
CA ALA A 87 2.61 2.92 10.52
C ALA A 87 3.16 4.18 9.82
N MET A 88 2.73 4.45 8.59
CA MET A 88 3.13 5.63 7.82
C MET A 88 2.58 6.94 8.41
N LYS A 89 1.34 6.92 8.90
CA LYS A 89 0.75 8.06 9.62
C LYS A 89 1.59 8.38 10.85
N GLU A 90 1.92 7.37 11.66
CA GLU A 90 2.72 7.58 12.86
C GLU A 90 4.13 8.10 12.51
N LEU A 91 4.77 7.60 11.45
CA LEU A 91 6.07 8.09 10.95
C LEU A 91 6.03 9.55 10.51
N THR A 92 4.95 9.95 9.86
CA THR A 92 4.76 11.34 9.39
C THR A 92 4.60 12.30 10.57
N ILE A 93 3.81 11.90 11.58
CA ILE A 93 3.63 12.68 12.81
C ILE A 93 4.96 12.80 13.56
N THR A 94 5.73 11.71 13.62
CA THR A 94 7.08 11.70 14.18
C THR A 94 7.96 12.76 13.51
N HIS A 95 8.01 12.80 12.18
CA HIS A 95 8.83 13.79 11.46
C HIS A 95 8.34 15.24 11.63
N ALA A 96 7.05 15.48 11.90
CA ALA A 96 6.54 16.81 12.17
C ALA A 96 7.18 17.46 13.43
N PHE A 97 7.67 16.65 14.38
CA PHE A 97 8.40 17.16 15.54
C PHE A 97 9.73 17.84 15.18
N VAL A 98 10.33 17.56 14.02
CA VAL A 98 11.51 18.29 13.53
C VAL A 98 11.16 19.76 13.31
N ALA A 99 10.05 20.02 12.62
CA ALA A 99 9.56 21.36 12.34
C ALA A 99 9.09 22.08 13.62
N GLU A 100 8.39 21.36 14.51
CA GLU A 100 7.99 21.92 15.81
C GLU A 100 9.20 22.30 16.66
N ALA A 101 10.23 21.45 16.71
CA ALA A 101 11.47 21.75 17.41
C ALA A 101 12.18 22.97 16.80
N PHE A 102 12.17 23.11 15.47
CA PHE A 102 12.76 24.27 14.79
C PHE A 102 12.05 25.60 15.09
N GLU A 103 10.72 25.65 15.04
CA GLU A 103 9.95 26.86 15.39
C GLU A 103 10.23 27.30 16.84
N ARG A 104 10.49 26.33 17.72
CA ARG A 104 10.86 26.63 19.11
C ARG A 104 12.29 27.18 19.22
N VAL A 105 13.23 26.77 18.36
CA VAL A 105 14.57 27.41 18.25
C VAL A 105 14.40 28.90 18.00
N LYS A 106 13.50 29.28 17.10
CA LYS A 106 13.32 30.67 16.67
C LYS A 106 12.93 31.60 17.82
N ILE A 107 12.05 31.14 18.71
CA ILE A 107 11.62 31.89 19.90
C ILE A 107 12.80 32.17 20.85
N VAL A 108 13.69 31.19 21.04
CA VAL A 108 14.83 31.32 21.95
C VAL A 108 16.03 31.97 21.28
N GLY A 109 16.25 31.71 20.00
CA GLY A 109 17.43 32.13 19.23
C GLY A 109 17.32 33.53 18.65
N LEU A 110 16.14 33.94 18.15
CA LEU A 110 16.00 35.14 17.29
C LEU A 110 15.28 36.34 17.94
N ASP A 111 14.51 36.15 19.00
CA ASP A 111 13.92 37.29 19.72
C ASP A 111 14.90 37.84 20.78
N ASP A 112 15.30 39.10 20.59
CA ASP A 112 16.20 39.87 21.48
C ASP A 112 15.58 40.17 22.86
N SER A 113 14.28 39.94 23.03
CA SER A 113 13.62 40.11 24.31
C SER A 113 13.90 38.90 25.21
N GLY A 114 15.10 38.85 25.78
CA GLY A 114 15.54 37.90 26.81
C GLY A 114 14.74 38.01 28.12
N ASN A 115 13.43 37.78 28.04
CA ASN A 115 12.55 37.73 29.18
C ASN A 115 12.70 36.34 29.82
N SER A 116 13.18 36.30 31.07
CA SER A 116 13.44 35.05 31.79
C SER A 116 12.19 34.15 31.89
N SER A 117 11.00 34.76 31.81
CA SER A 117 9.71 34.07 31.67
C SER A 117 9.59 33.26 30.36
N ALA A 118 10.02 33.82 29.22
CA ALA A 118 9.96 33.15 27.93
C ALA A 118 10.90 31.94 27.86
N ILE A 119 12.10 32.04 28.45
CA ILE A 119 13.04 30.92 28.55
C ILE A 119 12.48 29.82 29.48
N LYS A 120 11.86 30.18 30.61
CA LYS A 120 11.19 29.20 31.48
C LYS A 120 10.01 28.52 30.80
N GLN A 121 9.19 29.26 30.05
CA GLN A 121 8.11 28.69 29.26
C GLN A 121 8.65 27.75 28.18
N TYR A 122 9.73 28.13 27.50
CA TYR A 122 10.42 27.26 26.54
C TYR A 122 10.87 25.94 27.19
N MET A 123 11.50 25.99 28.37
CA MET A 123 11.94 24.78 29.08
C MET A 123 10.76 23.86 29.41
N THR A 124 9.67 24.40 29.97
CA THR A 124 8.46 23.61 30.29
C THR A 124 7.85 22.97 29.05
N GLN A 125 7.75 23.74 27.95
CA GLN A 125 7.16 23.22 26.71
C GLN A 125 8.07 22.23 25.98
N THR A 126 9.39 22.34 26.16
CA THR A 126 10.36 21.38 25.60
C THR A 126 10.17 20.01 26.26
N VAL A 127 10.00 19.97 27.59
CA VAL A 127 9.67 18.74 28.32
C VAL A 127 8.34 18.14 27.84
N GLU A 128 7.32 18.97 27.64
CA GLU A 128 6.03 18.49 27.12
C GLU A 128 6.14 17.92 25.70
N MET A 129 6.90 18.59 24.83
CA MET A 129 7.18 18.13 23.48
C MET A 129 7.97 16.83 23.49
N ASP A 130 8.99 16.67 24.36
CA ASP A 130 9.74 15.43 24.50
C ASP A 130 8.85 14.26 24.92
N ASN A 131 7.94 14.48 25.88
CA ASN A 131 6.98 13.46 26.29
C ASN A 131 6.07 13.02 25.13
N ARG A 132 5.56 13.98 24.34
CA ARG A 132 4.76 13.67 23.14
C ARG A 132 5.59 12.93 22.09
N ARG A 133 6.84 13.34 21.87
CA ARG A 133 7.80 12.70 20.96
C ARG A 133 8.07 11.26 21.39
N PHE A 134 8.39 11.01 22.66
CA PHE A 134 8.63 9.66 23.17
C PHE A 134 7.42 8.75 22.97
N ARG A 135 6.22 9.25 23.29
CA ARG A 135 4.97 8.52 23.06
C ARG A 135 4.79 8.19 21.57
N GLN A 136 5.01 9.17 20.70
CA GLN A 136 4.85 9.01 19.25
C GLN A 136 5.88 8.03 18.67
N ASN A 137 7.14 8.13 19.09
CA ASN A 137 8.21 7.21 18.71
C ASN A 137 7.86 5.78 19.11
N ALA A 138 7.32 5.56 20.32
CA ALA A 138 6.89 4.25 20.78
C ALA A 138 5.73 3.69 19.93
N LEU A 139 4.77 4.54 19.55
CA LEU A 139 3.67 4.15 18.65
C LEU A 139 4.21 3.72 17.28
N PHE A 140 5.14 4.49 16.71
CA PHE A 140 5.77 4.14 15.44
C PHE A 140 6.57 2.83 15.52
N VAL A 141 7.41 2.67 16.54
CA VAL A 141 8.19 1.43 16.73
C VAL A 141 7.27 0.21 16.88
N GLY A 142 6.16 0.37 17.61
CA GLY A 142 5.13 -0.67 17.70
C GLY A 142 4.47 -0.99 16.35
N ALA A 143 4.27 0.02 15.51
CA ALA A 143 3.69 -0.14 14.17
C ALA A 143 4.69 -0.65 13.12
N LEU A 144 6.00 -0.54 13.36
CA LEU A 144 7.05 -1.00 12.44
C LEU A 144 6.97 -2.51 12.17
N GLY A 145 6.54 -3.29 13.16
CA GLY A 145 6.31 -4.73 13.02
C GLY A 145 5.22 -5.10 12.01
N LEU A 146 4.34 -4.15 11.66
CA LEU A 146 3.26 -4.33 10.69
C LEU A 146 3.69 -4.07 9.24
N ILE A 147 4.89 -3.53 9.05
CA ILE A 147 5.47 -3.25 7.74
C ILE A 147 6.18 -4.49 7.23
N ASP A 148 6.05 -4.74 5.92
CA ASP A 148 6.79 -5.79 5.22
C ASP A 148 8.29 -5.67 5.46
N GLU A 149 8.93 -6.81 5.69
CA GLU A 149 10.36 -6.92 5.96
C GLU A 149 11.21 -6.26 4.87
N LYS A 150 10.80 -6.36 3.59
CA LYS A 150 11.49 -5.78 2.44
C LYS A 150 11.62 -4.25 2.45
N ASP A 151 10.68 -3.55 3.09
CA ASP A 151 10.66 -2.08 3.16
C ASP A 151 11.03 -1.59 4.57
N ARG A 152 11.02 -2.48 5.57
CA ARG A 152 11.26 -2.16 6.98
C ARG A 152 12.60 -1.47 7.20
N ASP A 153 13.67 -1.96 6.59
CA ASP A 153 15.02 -1.42 6.77
C ASP A 153 15.10 0.05 6.30
N VAL A 154 14.56 0.35 5.12
CA VAL A 154 14.53 1.71 4.55
C VAL A 154 13.75 2.68 5.45
N ILE A 155 12.62 2.21 5.98
CA ILE A 155 11.76 3.00 6.85
C ILE A 155 12.40 3.19 8.24
N GLN A 156 13.08 2.17 8.75
CA GLN A 156 13.81 2.21 10.00
C GLN A 156 15.02 3.15 9.89
N ASP A 157 15.73 3.15 8.76
CA ASP A 157 16.82 4.09 8.49
C ASP A 157 16.32 5.53 8.49
N SER A 158 15.20 5.82 7.82
CA SER A 158 14.58 7.15 7.87
C SER A 158 14.17 7.56 9.28
N PHE A 159 13.63 6.64 10.08
CA PHE A 159 13.33 6.91 11.48
C PHE A 159 14.58 7.18 12.32
N ASN A 160 15.68 6.45 12.09
CA ASN A 160 16.95 6.69 12.77
C ASN A 160 17.56 8.04 12.38
N GLU A 161 17.48 8.43 11.10
CA GLU A 161 17.90 9.74 10.62
C GLU A 161 17.10 10.87 11.29
N TYR A 162 15.77 10.69 11.41
CA TYR A 162 14.91 11.57 12.19
C TYR A 162 15.37 11.69 13.65
N LEU A 163 15.59 10.56 14.33
CA LEU A 163 15.99 10.55 15.73
C LEU A 163 17.28 11.34 15.94
N SER A 164 18.28 11.09 15.10
CA SER A 164 19.57 11.80 15.13
C SER A 164 19.37 13.30 14.90
N SER A 165 18.58 13.68 13.90
CA SER A 165 18.38 15.08 13.50
C SER A 165 17.62 15.89 14.54
N VAL A 166 16.54 15.34 15.10
CA VAL A 166 15.81 16.00 16.20
C VAL A 166 16.68 16.09 17.44
N GLN A 167 17.39 15.03 17.80
CA GLN A 167 18.26 15.04 18.99
C GLN A 167 19.36 16.11 18.87
N GLN A 168 20.00 16.23 17.71
CA GLN A 168 20.99 17.28 17.44
C GLN A 168 20.37 18.68 17.52
N LEU A 169 19.18 18.85 16.93
CA LEU A 169 18.50 20.14 16.94
C LEU A 169 18.12 20.57 18.36
N LEU A 170 17.52 19.66 19.15
CA LEU A 170 17.19 19.91 20.56
C LEU A 170 18.43 20.22 21.40
N PHE A 171 19.50 19.45 21.24
CA PHE A 171 20.77 19.71 21.93
C PHE A 171 21.31 21.11 21.63
N VAL A 172 21.28 21.53 20.36
CA VAL A 172 21.66 22.89 19.99
C VAL A 172 20.74 23.89 20.68
N CYS A 173 19.41 23.71 20.64
CA CYS A 173 18.48 24.63 21.29
C CYS A 173 18.74 24.79 22.79
N GLU A 174 18.95 23.68 23.50
CA GLU A 174 19.27 23.67 24.93
C GLU A 174 20.55 24.47 25.19
N ALA A 175 21.61 24.24 24.39
CA ALA A 175 22.85 25.00 24.51
C ALA A 175 22.65 26.51 24.25
N ILE A 176 21.77 26.90 23.30
CA ILE A 176 21.42 28.32 23.07
C ILE A 176 20.66 28.88 24.29
N ALA A 177 19.67 28.16 24.78
CA ALA A 177 18.84 28.57 25.90
C ALA A 177 19.67 28.75 27.17
N GLU A 178 20.54 27.79 27.48
CA GLU A 178 21.48 27.83 28.60
C GLU A 178 22.46 28.99 28.45
N LYS A 179 23.09 29.12 27.27
CA LYS A 179 23.99 30.26 27.00
C LYS A 179 23.26 31.57 27.19
N LYS A 180 22.06 31.80 26.65
CA LYS A 180 21.31 33.05 26.86
C LYS A 180 20.93 33.29 28.33
N LEU A 181 20.67 32.23 29.10
CA LEU A 181 20.39 32.34 30.53
C LEU A 181 21.65 32.76 31.32
N ILE A 182 22.83 32.32 30.88
CA ILE A 182 24.15 32.64 31.47
C ILE A 182 24.70 34.00 30.96
N TYR A 183 24.51 34.32 29.68
CA TYR A 183 25.10 35.46 28.94
C TYR A 183 24.30 36.75 29.00
N LYS A 184 23.36 36.90 29.94
CA LYS A 184 22.86 38.23 30.34
C LYS A 184 23.95 39.17 30.89
N THR A 185 25.22 38.75 30.87
CA THR A 185 26.38 39.41 31.49
C THR A 185 27.51 39.79 30.51
N SER A 186 27.51 39.38 29.23
CA SER A 186 28.58 39.78 28.29
C SER A 186 28.15 39.77 26.82
N ARG A 187 28.45 40.87 26.13
CA ARG A 187 28.02 41.21 24.76
C ARG A 187 29.05 40.75 23.70
N ASP A 188 28.54 40.28 22.56
CA ASP A 188 29.09 40.55 21.21
C ASP A 188 30.15 39.67 20.51
N LYS A 189 30.22 38.33 20.65
CA LYS A 189 30.94 37.51 19.61
C LYS A 189 30.34 36.16 19.21
N ASP A 190 29.44 35.56 19.99
CA ASP A 190 28.94 34.20 19.71
C ASP A 190 27.70 34.16 18.78
N GLU A 191 27.07 35.30 18.51
CA GLU A 191 25.75 35.39 17.86
C GLU A 191 25.78 35.04 16.36
N GLU A 192 26.84 35.45 15.63
CA GLU A 192 26.99 35.14 14.21
C GLU A 192 27.21 33.63 13.96
N ASN A 193 27.98 32.97 14.83
CA ASN A 193 28.21 31.52 14.75
C ASN A 193 26.93 30.73 15.09
N LEU A 194 26.13 31.24 16.02
CA LEU A 194 24.82 30.71 16.38
C LEU A 194 23.83 30.80 15.23
N GLN A 195 23.75 31.95 14.55
CA GLN A 195 22.90 32.12 13.38
C GLN A 195 23.30 31.21 12.21
N LYS A 196 24.60 31.02 11.96
CA LYS A 196 25.09 30.08 10.92
C LYS A 196 24.77 28.62 11.25
N ALA A 197 24.89 28.21 12.51
CA ALA A 197 24.50 26.88 12.95
C ALA A 197 22.98 26.66 12.78
N GLN A 198 22.16 27.65 13.16
CA GLN A 198 20.71 27.61 13.02
C GLN A 198 20.26 27.51 11.55
N ALA A 199 20.86 28.31 10.66
CA ALA A 199 20.55 28.27 9.23
C ALA A 199 20.92 26.92 8.59
N SER A 200 22.03 26.32 9.01
CA SER A 200 22.48 25.01 8.52
C SER A 200 21.55 23.88 8.99
N LEU A 201 21.07 23.95 10.23
CA LEU A 201 20.08 23.03 10.79
C LEU A 201 18.71 23.15 10.11
N SER A 202 18.22 24.36 9.85
CA SER A 202 16.96 24.60 9.11
C SER A 202 16.98 23.91 7.75
N LYS A 203 18.07 24.12 6.99
CA LYS A 203 18.22 23.56 5.66
C LYS A 203 18.34 22.03 5.68
N GLY A 204 18.93 21.47 6.74
CA GLY A 204 18.98 20.02 6.97
C GLY A 204 17.61 19.43 7.28
N ALA A 205 16.85 20.09 8.16
CA ALA A 205 15.50 19.69 8.54
C ALA A 205 14.51 19.69 7.37
N ASP A 206 14.49 20.75 6.57
CA ASP A 206 13.63 20.84 5.38
C ASP A 206 13.95 19.73 4.37
N LYS A 207 15.24 19.46 4.17
CA LYS A 207 15.70 18.39 3.28
C LYS A 207 15.26 17.01 3.76
N LEU A 208 15.38 16.73 5.06
CA LEU A 208 14.92 15.48 5.67
C LEU A 208 13.41 15.30 5.54
N TYR A 209 12.64 16.36 5.79
CA TYR A 209 11.19 16.33 5.64
C TYR A 209 10.77 16.01 4.19
N GLU A 210 11.39 16.67 3.20
CA GLU A 210 11.14 16.41 1.78
C GLU A 210 11.56 14.99 1.36
N GLN A 211 12.70 14.49 1.87
CA GLN A 211 13.15 13.12 1.60
C GLN A 211 12.18 12.08 2.15
N THR A 212 11.70 12.26 3.39
CA THR A 212 10.71 11.37 4.00
C THR A 212 9.38 11.43 3.24
N LEU A 213 8.91 12.61 2.84
CA LEU A 213 7.73 12.77 1.98
C LEU A 213 7.84 12.05 0.65
N LEU A 214 9.00 12.13 -0.01
CA LEU A 214 9.25 11.44 -1.27
C LEU A 214 9.27 9.91 -1.09
N MET A 215 9.93 9.42 -0.03
CA MET A 215 9.92 8.01 0.34
C MET A 215 8.49 7.50 0.58
N LEU A 216 7.70 8.26 1.35
CA LEU A 216 6.31 7.96 1.65
C LEU A 216 5.46 7.85 0.39
N LYS A 217 5.57 8.83 -0.52
CA LYS A 217 4.87 8.81 -1.82
C LYS A 217 5.25 7.58 -2.63
N ASN A 218 6.53 7.25 -2.69
CA ASN A 218 7.02 6.09 -3.44
C ASN A 218 6.54 4.76 -2.86
N TYR A 219 6.54 4.60 -1.54
CA TYR A 219 6.07 3.39 -0.87
C TYR A 219 4.56 3.18 -1.07
N LEU A 220 3.76 4.23 -0.86
CA LEU A 220 2.32 4.19 -1.10
C LEU A 220 1.99 3.88 -2.57
N HIS A 221 2.68 4.51 -3.50
CA HIS A 221 2.51 4.24 -4.93
C HIS A 221 2.87 2.79 -5.30
N ARG A 222 3.95 2.22 -4.74
CA ARG A 222 4.29 0.81 -4.95
C ARG A 222 3.19 -0.12 -4.44
N LEU A 223 2.59 0.18 -3.29
CA LEU A 223 1.48 -0.60 -2.74
C LEU A 223 0.21 -0.47 -3.61
N GLU A 224 -0.10 0.71 -4.12
CA GLU A 224 -1.23 0.95 -5.03
C GLU A 224 -1.03 0.20 -6.36
N VAL A 225 0.14 0.31 -7.00
CA VAL A 225 0.45 -0.43 -8.24
C VAL A 225 0.44 -1.94 -8.01
N GLN A 226 0.91 -2.41 -6.85
CA GLN A 226 0.76 -3.82 -6.50
C GLN A 226 -0.72 -4.19 -6.35
N SER A 227 -1.56 -3.33 -5.79
CA SER A 227 -3.00 -3.60 -5.67
C SER A 227 -3.69 -3.67 -7.04
N GLU A 228 -3.34 -2.79 -7.99
CA GLU A 228 -3.92 -2.76 -9.34
C GLU A 228 -3.56 -3.98 -10.19
N LYS A 229 -2.39 -4.59 -9.99
CA LYS A 229 -1.99 -5.82 -10.71
C LYS A 229 -2.85 -7.05 -10.37
N TYR A 230 -3.67 -6.97 -9.33
CA TYR A 230 -4.49 -8.09 -8.85
C TYR A 230 -6.01 -7.84 -8.97
N PHE A 231 -6.41 -6.72 -9.56
CA PHE A 231 -7.78 -6.46 -10.04
C PHE A 231 -7.85 -6.62 -11.56
#